data_AF-A0A365Z4W3-F1
#
_entry.id   AF-A0A365Z4W3-F1
#
_cell.length_a   1.000
_cell.length_b   1.000
_cell.length_c   1.000
_cell.angle_alpha   90.00
_cell.angle_beta   90.00
_cell.angle_gamma   90.00
#
_symmetry.space_group_name_H-M   'P 1'
#
loop_
_entity.id
_entity.type
_entity.pdbx_description
1 polymer ?
#
loop_
_entity_poly.entity_id
_entity_poly.type
_entity_poly.pdbx_seq_one_letter_code
_entity_poly.pdbx_strand_id
1 'polypeptide(L)' 'MTQDPADPESFDEFLDDEQAEERYEEGLDEEAPEADAAEQRFDLLRLRDTPLAERTADEADPADAAEQARVVDPGDDEYR' A
#
# COMPACT_ATOMS: atom_id res chain seq x y z
N MET A 1 1.44 -25.07 7.36
CA MET A 1 2.36 -24.57 6.33
C MET A 1 2.68 -23.13 6.69
N THR A 2 3.96 -22.77 6.76
CA THR A 2 4.41 -21.37 6.91
C THR A 2 4.71 -20.88 5.50
N GLN A 3 4.08 -19.79 5.07
CA GLN A 3 4.38 -19.16 3.79
C GLN A 3 5.63 -18.30 3.93
N ASP A 4 6.50 -18.35 2.91
CA ASP A 4 7.69 -17.50 2.83
C ASP A 4 7.34 -16.23 2.03
N PRO A 5 7.30 -15.05 2.66
CA PRO A 5 6.96 -13.81 1.97
C PRO A 5 7.99 -13.38 0.92
N ALA A 6 9.18 -13.98 0.87
CA ALA A 6 10.19 -13.70 -0.15
C ALA A 6 10.06 -14.59 -1.40
N ASP A 7 9.21 -15.62 -1.37
CA ASP A 7 8.96 -16.52 -2.50
C ASP A 7 7.64 -16.14 -3.19
N PRO A 8 7.67 -15.55 -4.42
CA PRO A 8 6.46 -15.14 -5.11
C PRO A 8 5.55 -16.32 -5.45
N GLU A 9 6.11 -17.51 -5.68
CA GLU A 9 5.36 -18.71 -6.06
C GLU A 9 4.59 -19.32 -4.87
N SER A 10 4.85 -18.85 -3.64
CA SER A 10 4.12 -19.29 -2.43
C SER A 10 2.64 -18.86 -2.43
N PHE A 11 2.27 -17.91 -3.28
CA PHE A 11 0.89 -17.41 -3.43
C PHE A 11 0.13 -18.08 -4.57
N ASP A 12 0.83 -18.65 -5.55
CA ASP A 12 0.24 -19.22 -6.78
C ASP A 12 -0.53 -20.51 -6.51
N GLU A 13 -0.21 -21.26 -5.45
CA GLU A 13 -0.98 -22.44 -5.03
C GLU A 13 -2.41 -22.06 -4.55
N PHE A 14 -2.65 -20.79 -4.19
CA PHE A 14 -3.91 -20.31 -3.62
C PHE A 14 -4.79 -19.50 -4.58
N LEU A 15 -4.27 -19.16 -5.75
CA LEU A 15 -4.95 -18.38 -6.78
C LEU A 15 -4.89 -19.18 -8.07
N ASP A 16 -5.91 -19.99 -8.36
CA ASP A 16 -6.16 -20.26 -9.76
C ASP A 16 -6.79 -19.00 -10.37
N ASP A 17 -6.35 -18.62 -11.58
CA ASP A 17 -6.75 -17.36 -12.22
C ASP A 17 -8.28 -17.25 -12.38
N GLU A 18 -8.97 -18.39 -12.52
CA GLU A 18 -10.43 -18.48 -12.73
C GLU A 18 -11.21 -18.23 -11.42
N GLN A 19 -10.76 -18.77 -10.29
CA GLN A 19 -11.26 -18.54 -8.94
C GLN A 19 -10.87 -17.16 -8.41
N ALA A 20 -9.74 -16.60 -8.84
CA ALA A 20 -9.37 -15.23 -8.51
C ALA A 20 -10.42 -14.26 -9.08
N GLU A 21 -10.72 -14.35 -10.39
CA GLU A 21 -11.74 -13.53 -11.04
C GLU A 21 -13.14 -13.77 -10.46
N GLU A 22 -13.56 -15.03 -10.27
CA GLU A 22 -14.88 -15.36 -9.72
C GLU A 22 -15.08 -14.82 -8.28
N ARG A 23 -14.03 -14.83 -7.45
CA ARG A 23 -14.09 -14.33 -6.06
C ARG A 23 -14.16 -12.80 -5.96
N TYR A 24 -13.61 -12.07 -6.93
CA TYR A 24 -13.71 -10.61 -6.98
C TYR A 24 -14.99 -10.14 -7.67
N GLU A 25 -15.55 -10.93 -8.59
CA GLU A 25 -16.80 -10.60 -9.30
C GLU A 25 -18.07 -11.02 -8.54
N GLU A 26 -18.04 -12.10 -7.75
CA GLU A 26 -19.23 -12.58 -7.04
C GLU A 26 -19.50 -11.79 -5.74
N GLY A 27 -20.08 -10.60 -5.90
CA GLY A 27 -20.78 -9.90 -4.81
C GLY A 27 -20.08 -8.70 -4.18
N LEU A 28 -18.99 -8.21 -4.79
CA LEU A 28 -18.49 -6.87 -4.49
C LEU A 28 -19.30 -5.86 -5.34
N ASP A 29 -20.09 -5.03 -4.67
CA ASP A 29 -20.65 -3.85 -5.32
C ASP A 29 -19.50 -2.96 -5.81
N GLU A 30 -19.68 -2.28 -6.95
CA GLU A 30 -18.70 -1.31 -7.46
C GLU A 30 -18.49 -0.17 -6.44
N GLU A 31 -19.51 0.09 -5.61
CA GLU A 31 -19.45 1.03 -4.50
C GLU A 31 -19.10 0.34 -3.17
N ALA A 32 -18.25 1.00 -2.37
CA ALA A 32 -17.98 0.58 -0.99
C ALA A 32 -19.26 0.65 -0.14
N PRO A 33 -19.39 -0.16 0.94
CA PRO A 33 -20.48 -0.04 1.89
C PRO A 33 -20.73 1.39 2.38
N GLU A 34 -21.98 1.77 2.64
CA GLU A 34 -22.33 3.16 3.02
C GLU A 34 -21.56 3.66 4.25
N ALA A 35 -21.30 2.78 5.22
CA ALA A 35 -20.50 3.10 6.40
C ALA A 35 -19.04 3.45 6.02
N ASP A 36 -18.43 2.65 5.16
CA ASP A 36 -17.06 2.84 4.71
C ASP A 36 -16.97 4.12 3.86
N ALA A 37 -17.92 4.34 2.95
CA ALA A 37 -18.01 5.55 2.15
C ALA A 37 -18.18 6.81 3.01
N ALA A 38 -18.91 6.72 4.13
CA ALA A 38 -19.07 7.82 5.08
C ALA A 38 -17.75 8.14 5.81
N GLU A 39 -16.98 7.12 6.20
CA GLU A 39 -15.65 7.30 6.79
C GLU A 39 -14.66 7.92 5.81
N GLN A 40 -14.67 7.47 4.55
CA GLN A 40 -13.77 7.97 3.50
C GLN A 40 -14.03 9.43 3.13
N ARG A 41 -15.26 9.91 3.33
CA ARG A 41 -15.65 11.32 3.10
C ARG A 41 -15.38 12.21 4.31
N PHE A 42 -14.90 11.66 5.42
CA PHE A 42 -14.61 12.44 6.61
C PHE A 42 -13.33 13.26 6.42
N ASP A 43 -13.35 14.52 6.84
CA ASP A 43 -12.18 15.39 6.75
C ASP A 43 -11.03 14.79 7.58
N LEU A 44 -9.89 14.56 6.93
CA LEU A 44 -8.69 14.12 7.62
C LEU A 44 -8.24 15.22 8.59
N LEU A 45 -8.15 14.88 9.87
CA LEU A 45 -7.47 15.74 10.82
C LEU A 45 -5.99 15.85 10.40
N ARG A 46 -5.58 17.01 9.90
CA ARG A 46 -4.18 17.36 9.68
C ARG A 46 -3.49 17.53 11.02
N LEU A 47 -3.32 16.43 11.75
CA LEU A 47 -2.71 16.47 13.08
C LEU A 47 -1.24 16.90 12.98
N ARG A 48 -0.59 16.70 11.81
CA ARG A 48 0.81 17.03 11.52
C ARG A 48 1.00 17.26 10.01
N ASP A 49 1.57 18.39 9.63
CA ASP A 49 2.15 18.58 8.28
C ASP A 49 3.57 17.97 8.20
N THR A 50 4.18 17.71 9.35
CA THR A 50 5.46 17.02 9.45
C THR A 50 5.23 15.51 9.28
N PRO A 51 5.84 14.86 8.29
CA PRO A 51 5.75 13.41 8.15
C PRO A 51 6.24 12.75 9.44
N LEU A 52 5.57 11.67 9.86
CA LEU A 52 5.95 10.87 11.04
C LEU A 52 7.38 10.27 10.94
N ALA A 53 8.02 10.44 9.77
CA ALA A 53 9.34 9.99 9.41
C ALA A 53 10.47 10.94 9.85
N GLU A 54 10.28 11.80 10.85
CA GLU A 54 11.42 12.27 11.66
C GLU A 54 11.97 11.06 12.44
N ARG A 55 12.62 10.13 11.72
CA ARG A 55 13.40 9.04 12.29
C ARG A 55 14.69 9.64 12.82
N THR A 56 15.07 9.29 14.04
CA THR A 56 16.39 9.62 14.56
C THR A 56 17.43 8.94 13.68
N ALA A 57 18.53 9.63 13.37
CA ALA A 57 19.55 9.17 12.42
C ALA A 57 20.20 7.82 12.79
N ASP A 58 19.92 7.28 13.98
CA ASP A 58 20.44 5.99 14.48
C ASP A 58 19.57 4.77 14.12
N GLU A 59 18.37 4.94 13.53
CA GLU A 59 17.42 3.84 13.32
C GLU A 59 17.46 3.18 11.92
N ALA A 60 18.19 3.75 10.96
CA ALA A 60 18.29 3.22 9.59
C ALA A 60 19.72 3.32 9.05
N ASP A 61 20.06 2.48 8.07
CA ASP A 61 21.30 2.65 7.32
C ASP A 61 21.34 4.07 6.70
N PRO A 62 22.47 4.78 6.73
CA PRO A 62 22.56 6.14 6.20
C PRO A 62 22.15 6.28 4.74
N ALA A 63 22.38 5.25 3.91
CA ALA A 63 21.97 5.26 2.50
C ALA A 63 20.45 5.13 2.37
N ASP A 64 19.84 4.21 3.13
CA ASP A 64 18.38 4.04 3.17
C ASP A 64 17.69 5.32 3.66
N ALA A 65 18.23 5.95 4.71
CA ALA A 65 17.70 7.20 5.23
C ALA A 65 17.77 8.34 4.19
N ALA A 66 18.85 8.40 3.40
CA ALA A 66 19.02 9.40 2.35
C ALA A 66 18.00 9.22 1.21
N GLU A 67 17.76 7.99 0.75
CA GLU A 67 16.75 7.72 -0.28
C GLU A 67 15.32 8.00 0.23
N GLN A 68 15.01 7.63 1.48
CA GLN A 68 13.69 7.89 2.07
C GLN A 68 13.41 9.38 2.31
N ALA A 69 14.45 10.18 2.53
CA ALA A 69 14.33 11.63 2.67
C ALA A 69 14.24 12.36 1.31
N ARG A 70 14.46 11.66 0.20
CA ARG A 70 14.42 12.25 -1.15
C ARG A 70 12.98 12.58 -1.51
N VAL A 71 12.74 13.85 -1.87
CA VAL A 71 11.46 14.26 -2.46
C VAL A 71 11.45 13.78 -3.90
N VAL A 72 10.49 12.90 -4.23
CA VAL A 72 10.25 12.44 -5.61
C VAL A 72 9.48 13.53 -6.33
N ASP A 73 9.96 13.96 -7.49
CA ASP A 73 9.21 14.86 -8.36
C ASP A 73 8.03 14.07 -8.97
N PRO A 74 6.77 14.44 -8.72
CA PRO A 74 5.62 13.74 -9.31
C PRO A 74 5.55 13.86 -10.84
N GLY A 75 6.42 14.66 -11.47
CA GLY A 75 6.56 14.79 -12.93
C GLY A 75 7.70 13.99 -13.56
N ASP A 76 8.40 13.12 -12.83
CA ASP A 76 9.34 12.17 -13.44
C ASP A 76 8.56 11.09 -14.21
N ASP A 77 8.21 11.41 -15.46
CA ASP A 77 7.51 10.56 -16.44
C ASP A 77 8.30 9.30 -16.87
N GLU A 78 9.41 8.97 -16.19
CA GLU A 78 10.31 7.85 -16.53
C GLU A 78 9.82 6.49 -16.00
N TYR A 79 8.78 6.47 -15.16
CA TYR A 79 8.05 5.26 -14.78
C TYR A 79 6.81 5.10 -15.66
N ARG A 80 6.98 4.51 -16.86
CA ARG A 80 5.88 4.03 -17.71
C ARG A 80 6.04 2.56 -18.04
#